data_AF-A0A9W9ES38-F1
#
_entry.id   AF-A0A9W9ES38-F1
#
_cell.length_a   1.000
_cell.length_b   1.000
_cell.length_c   1.000
_cell.angle_alpha   90.00
_cell.angle_beta   90.00
_cell.angle_gamma   90.00
#
_symmetry.space_group_name_H-M   'P 1'
#
loop_
_entity.id
_entity.type
_entity.pdbx_description
1 polymer ?
#
loop_
_entity_poly.entity_id
_entity_poly.type
_entity_poly.pdbx_seq_one_letter_code
_entity_poly.pdbx_strand_id
1 'polypeptide(L)'
;MTRFNYASPEDIVRLLELHLQGNELTVESLPKLARVITLSIGDLQDLYLSQIQIEIRTADQKAKWEGFLQSFRDCYMLKRVDVGDKPLSPMGMEILVRTYIRSRLDFADDVDDLADIRSPISGEIVDWTPQPAPQSKLRSAIEHRHFARARSLRSVPYLIVSNMAMTRGAVIHLSSMMTTQKSREYLRSFLPAGKVVMLPQEARNVCRSIIWLPNDTLTSQLRELLHCATTLADQTPGCSSDVSGNEWFRTLPSPKPNQRARENCLLQSVFQSNRHFEYELLTKKIVLEALEAEGVNNSELWCAAVNMLAKGRAVMIDDKHRPTLQPLSVPQTALTRYMPEFNRNFPELGSDPWSLMKDQFALLSASSGESPQKNGRFGLPLEVWCRIVAEAVGAQNVLTDQQQMQIMRYAGDWNTLTGEWQNELQPLLVFLEAVQCLTYSD
;
A
#
# COMPACT_ATOMS: atom_id res chain seq x y z
N MET A 1 -44.55 -7.70 -5.77
CA MET A 1 -44.05 -8.74 -6.70
C MET A 1 -44.01 -8.13 -8.09
N THR A 2 -42.90 -7.54 -8.48
CA THR A 2 -42.75 -6.92 -9.80
C THR A 2 -41.68 -7.72 -10.54
N ARG A 3 -42.13 -8.46 -11.56
CA ARG A 3 -41.29 -9.28 -12.43
C ARG A 3 -40.35 -8.37 -13.21
N PHE A 4 -39.04 -8.53 -13.04
CA PHE A 4 -38.06 -8.01 -13.99
C PHE A 4 -38.21 -8.84 -15.26
N ASN A 5 -38.78 -8.24 -16.31
CA ASN A 5 -38.75 -8.80 -17.64
C ASN A 5 -37.28 -8.90 -18.08
N TYR A 6 -36.90 -10.07 -18.56
CA TYR A 6 -35.63 -10.30 -19.25
C TYR A 6 -35.57 -9.35 -20.45
N ALA A 7 -34.73 -8.32 -20.36
CA ALA A 7 -34.36 -7.52 -21.52
C ALA A 7 -33.61 -8.42 -22.51
N SER A 8 -33.92 -8.25 -23.80
CA SER A 8 -33.13 -8.83 -24.90
C SER A 8 -31.66 -8.45 -24.72
N PRO A 9 -30.68 -9.32 -25.06
CA PRO A 9 -29.25 -9.01 -24.95
C PRO A 9 -28.79 -7.78 -25.76
N GLU A 10 -29.66 -7.22 -26.60
CA GLU A 10 -29.42 -6.01 -27.40
C GLU A 10 -29.78 -4.68 -26.70
N ASP A 11 -30.45 -4.70 -25.54
CA ASP A 11 -30.86 -3.49 -24.80
C ASP A 11 -29.97 -3.15 -23.59
N ILE A 12 -28.82 -3.82 -23.44
CA ILE A 12 -27.90 -3.55 -22.33
C ILE A 12 -27.02 -2.35 -22.69
N VAL A 13 -27.35 -1.18 -22.13
CA VAL A 13 -26.51 0.02 -22.19
C VAL A 13 -25.18 -0.27 -21.49
N ARG A 14 -24.09 -0.29 -22.25
CA ARG A 14 -22.72 -0.44 -21.72
C ARG A 14 -22.13 0.92 -21.44
N LEU A 15 -21.76 1.18 -20.18
CA LEU A 15 -21.07 2.39 -19.79
C LEU A 15 -19.56 2.19 -19.90
N LEU A 16 -18.95 2.75 -20.95
CA LEU A 16 -17.50 2.65 -21.18
C LEU A 16 -16.72 3.80 -20.53
N GLU A 17 -17.25 5.02 -20.60
CA GLU A 17 -16.60 6.21 -20.08
C GLU A 17 -17.60 7.06 -19.30
N LEU A 18 -17.20 7.54 -18.12
CA LEU A 18 -18.02 8.39 -17.28
C LEU A 18 -17.29 9.70 -16.95
N HIS A 19 -17.74 10.77 -17.58
CA HIS A 19 -17.17 12.11 -17.44
C HIS A 19 -18.03 12.96 -16.51
N LEU A 20 -17.58 13.14 -15.27
CA LEU A 20 -18.28 13.92 -14.24
C LEU A 20 -17.46 15.12 -13.76
N GLN A 21 -16.38 15.44 -14.45
CA GLN A 21 -15.50 16.54 -14.13
C GLN A 21 -16.21 17.90 -14.10
N GLY A 22 -15.81 18.76 -13.15
CA GLY A 22 -16.35 20.11 -13.01
C GLY A 22 -17.77 20.21 -12.45
N ASN A 23 -18.41 19.08 -12.13
CA ASN A 23 -19.74 19.07 -11.53
C ASN A 23 -19.69 19.31 -10.01
N GLU A 24 -20.82 19.74 -9.45
CA GLU A 24 -21.02 19.96 -8.01
C GLU A 24 -21.37 18.66 -7.27
N LEU A 25 -20.69 17.57 -7.60
CA LEU A 25 -20.88 16.31 -6.89
C LEU A 25 -20.34 16.44 -5.46
N THR A 26 -21.13 15.97 -4.50
CA THR A 26 -20.78 15.98 -3.08
C THR A 26 -20.60 14.55 -2.58
N VAL A 27 -20.15 14.39 -1.33
CA VAL A 27 -20.07 13.08 -0.67
C VAL A 27 -21.40 12.31 -0.69
N GLU A 28 -22.54 13.01 -0.73
CA GLU A 28 -23.87 12.39 -0.81
C GLU A 28 -24.15 11.69 -2.15
N SER A 29 -23.41 12.04 -3.20
CA SER A 29 -23.55 11.42 -4.52
C SER A 29 -22.78 10.10 -4.63
N LEU A 30 -21.78 9.88 -3.77
CA LEU A 30 -20.87 8.74 -3.82
C LEU A 30 -21.57 7.38 -3.74
N PRO A 31 -22.61 7.16 -2.88
CA PRO A 31 -23.31 5.87 -2.86
C PRO A 31 -24.03 5.56 -4.18
N LYS A 32 -24.55 6.57 -4.87
CA LYS A 32 -25.19 6.40 -6.18
C LYS A 32 -24.15 6.11 -7.26
N LEU A 33 -23.02 6.79 -7.22
CA LEU A 33 -21.91 6.56 -8.15
C LEU A 33 -21.29 5.16 -7.94
N ALA A 34 -21.14 4.73 -6.68
CA ALA A 34 -20.72 3.37 -6.33
C ALA A 34 -21.63 2.33 -6.97
N ARG A 35 -22.96 2.55 -6.95
CA ARG A 35 -23.91 1.67 -7.62
C ARG A 35 -23.71 1.62 -9.13
N VAL A 36 -23.42 2.75 -9.78
CA VAL A 36 -23.11 2.80 -11.22
C VAL A 36 -21.85 2.01 -11.53
N ILE A 37 -20.79 2.14 -10.72
CA ILE A 37 -19.55 1.38 -10.87
C ILE A 37 -19.81 -0.12 -10.73
N THR A 38 -20.56 -0.55 -9.71
CA THR A 38 -20.93 -1.96 -9.51
C THR A 38 -21.75 -2.52 -10.68
N LEU A 39 -22.60 -1.72 -11.31
CA LEU A 39 -23.36 -2.15 -12.49
C LEU A 39 -22.50 -2.19 -13.77
N SER A 40 -21.33 -1.56 -13.76
CA SER A 40 -20.46 -1.39 -14.93
C SER A 40 -19.10 -2.10 -14.79
N ILE A 41 -19.00 -3.07 -13.88
CA ILE A 41 -17.75 -3.78 -13.51
C ILE A 41 -16.95 -4.29 -14.73
N GLY A 42 -17.66 -4.78 -15.74
CA GLY A 42 -17.08 -5.40 -16.93
C GLY A 42 -16.97 -4.52 -18.17
N ASP A 43 -17.38 -3.25 -18.08
CA ASP A 43 -17.47 -2.34 -19.22
C ASP A 43 -16.74 -1.01 -18.99
N LEU A 44 -16.73 -0.50 -17.75
CA LEU A 44 -16.18 0.81 -17.43
C LEU A 44 -14.66 0.85 -17.63
N GLN A 45 -14.20 1.75 -18.49
CA GLN A 45 -12.80 1.94 -18.87
C GLN A 45 -12.22 3.23 -18.31
N ASP A 46 -12.94 4.35 -18.39
CA ASP A 46 -12.44 5.65 -17.93
C ASP A 46 -13.46 6.34 -17.01
N LEU A 47 -12.99 6.80 -15.86
CA LEU A 47 -13.77 7.57 -14.89
C LEU A 47 -13.07 8.90 -14.59
N TYR A 48 -13.76 10.00 -14.84
CA TYR A 48 -13.25 11.36 -14.59
C TYR A 48 -14.06 12.05 -13.50
N LEU A 49 -13.42 12.25 -12.35
CA LEU A 49 -13.95 12.89 -11.14
C LEU A 49 -13.19 14.16 -10.77
N SER A 50 -12.40 14.70 -11.70
CA SER A 50 -11.63 15.90 -11.45
C SER A 50 -12.52 17.11 -11.21
N GLN A 51 -12.06 18.07 -10.42
CA GLN A 51 -12.84 19.26 -10.09
C GLN A 51 -14.23 18.95 -9.48
N ILE A 52 -14.30 17.98 -8.54
CA ILE A 52 -15.49 17.71 -7.71
C ILE A 52 -15.32 18.18 -6.24
N GLN A 53 -16.42 18.57 -5.56
CA GLN A 53 -16.43 19.00 -4.15
C GLN A 53 -16.59 17.83 -3.15
N ILE A 54 -15.68 16.86 -3.17
CA ILE A 54 -15.64 15.78 -2.17
C ILE A 54 -14.75 16.22 -1.01
N GLU A 55 -15.37 16.77 0.02
CA GLU A 55 -14.70 17.07 1.28
C GLU A 55 -15.13 16.09 2.38
N ILE A 56 -14.16 15.40 2.98
CA ILE A 56 -14.41 14.36 3.97
C ILE A 56 -13.97 14.91 5.32
N ARG A 57 -14.93 15.09 6.24
CA ARG A 57 -14.72 15.62 7.60
C ARG A 57 -15.34 14.74 8.67
N THR A 58 -16.49 14.14 8.40
CA THR A 58 -17.27 13.37 9.38
C THR A 58 -17.12 11.86 9.17
N ALA A 59 -17.37 11.06 10.21
CA ALA A 59 -17.33 9.60 10.12
C ALA A 59 -18.29 9.02 9.05
N ASP A 60 -19.46 9.62 8.88
CA ASP A 60 -20.42 9.25 7.83
C ASP A 60 -19.86 9.51 6.42
N GLN A 61 -19.20 10.67 6.23
CA GLN A 61 -18.53 10.98 4.96
C GLN A 61 -17.37 10.01 4.67
N LYS A 62 -16.61 9.60 5.69
CA LYS A 62 -15.57 8.58 5.54
C LYS A 62 -16.16 7.26 5.04
N ALA A 63 -17.24 6.81 5.66
CA ALA A 63 -17.92 5.56 5.28
C ALA A 63 -18.44 5.61 3.84
N LYS A 64 -18.99 6.75 3.40
CA LYS A 64 -19.44 6.95 2.01
C LYS A 64 -18.28 6.94 1.02
N TRP A 65 -17.16 7.58 1.35
CA TRP A 65 -15.95 7.57 0.53
C TRP A 65 -15.31 6.18 0.44
N GLU A 66 -15.15 5.51 1.58
CA GLU A 66 -14.62 4.15 1.65
C GLU A 66 -15.52 3.17 0.88
N GLY A 67 -16.85 3.25 1.06
CA GLY A 67 -17.80 2.43 0.31
C GLY A 67 -17.76 2.68 -1.20
N PHE A 68 -17.53 3.93 -1.62
CA PHE A 68 -17.30 4.26 -3.02
C PHE A 68 -16.00 3.64 -3.56
N LEU A 69 -14.89 3.74 -2.84
CA LEU A 69 -13.62 3.12 -3.24
C LEU A 69 -13.69 1.59 -3.26
N GLN A 70 -14.46 0.98 -2.36
CA GLN A 70 -14.69 -0.46 -2.35
C GLN A 70 -15.52 -0.95 -3.56
N SER A 71 -16.32 -0.07 -4.19
CA SER A 71 -17.10 -0.44 -5.38
C SER A 71 -16.24 -0.85 -6.58
N PHE A 72 -14.97 -0.46 -6.58
CA PHE A 72 -13.99 -0.81 -7.61
C PHE A 72 -13.41 -2.21 -7.47
N ARG A 73 -13.66 -2.92 -6.35
CA ARG A 73 -13.04 -4.21 -6.02
C ARG A 73 -13.04 -5.21 -7.17
N ASP A 74 -14.16 -5.28 -7.90
CA ASP A 74 -14.36 -6.26 -8.97
C ASP A 74 -14.11 -5.69 -10.37
N CYS A 75 -13.85 -4.39 -10.51
CA CYS A 75 -13.63 -3.76 -11.81
C CYS A 75 -12.34 -4.29 -12.46
N TYR A 76 -12.46 -4.83 -13.68
CA TYR A 76 -11.34 -5.44 -14.41
C TYR A 76 -11.09 -4.83 -15.81
N MET A 77 -11.88 -3.84 -16.21
CA MET A 77 -11.72 -3.13 -17.49
C MET A 77 -11.23 -1.69 -17.34
N LEU A 78 -11.02 -1.22 -16.11
CA LEU A 78 -10.62 0.15 -15.83
C LEU A 78 -9.21 0.44 -16.33
N LYS A 79 -9.13 1.36 -17.27
CA LYS A 79 -7.89 1.92 -17.80
C LYS A 79 -7.50 3.16 -17.01
N ARG A 80 -8.46 3.99 -16.62
CA ARG A 80 -8.18 5.29 -16.01
C ARG A 80 -9.17 5.66 -14.93
N VAL A 81 -8.63 6.20 -13.85
CA VAL A 81 -9.40 6.88 -12.81
C VAL A 81 -8.71 8.21 -12.54
N ASP A 82 -9.43 9.30 -12.77
CA ASP A 82 -8.96 10.66 -12.51
C ASP A 82 -9.72 11.25 -11.33
N VAL A 83 -9.03 11.54 -10.23
CA VAL A 83 -9.56 12.19 -9.04
C VAL A 83 -8.87 13.53 -8.75
N GLY A 84 -8.13 14.08 -9.72
CA GLY A 84 -7.30 15.28 -9.58
C GLY A 84 -8.05 16.62 -9.53
N ASP A 85 -7.30 17.73 -9.48
CA ASP A 85 -7.80 19.10 -9.63
C ASP A 85 -8.92 19.52 -8.67
N LYS A 86 -8.86 19.11 -7.39
CA LYS A 86 -9.59 19.71 -6.25
C LYS A 86 -9.08 19.13 -4.92
N PRO A 87 -9.39 19.74 -3.75
CA PRO A 87 -8.86 19.26 -2.48
C PRO A 87 -9.64 18.02 -2.04
N LEU A 88 -9.20 16.84 -2.48
CA LEU A 88 -9.40 15.65 -1.67
C LEU A 88 -8.74 15.96 -0.32
N SER A 89 -9.55 16.04 0.74
CA SER A 89 -9.03 16.32 2.08
C SER A 89 -7.88 15.35 2.42
N PRO A 90 -6.92 15.73 3.28
CA PRO A 90 -5.82 14.83 3.68
C PRO A 90 -6.32 13.46 4.16
N MET A 91 -7.43 13.45 4.88
CA MET A 91 -8.12 12.25 5.33
C MET A 91 -8.72 11.42 4.19
N GLY A 92 -9.25 12.08 3.15
CA GLY A 92 -9.70 11.42 1.92
C GLY A 92 -8.57 10.72 1.18
N MET A 93 -7.39 11.34 1.13
CA MET A 93 -6.19 10.73 0.58
C MET A 93 -5.75 9.53 1.41
N GLU A 94 -5.76 9.65 2.73
CA GLU A 94 -5.42 8.53 3.60
C GLU A 94 -6.36 7.34 3.40
N ILE A 95 -7.68 7.56 3.33
CA ILE A 95 -8.67 6.50 3.06
C ILE A 95 -8.47 5.90 1.66
N LEU A 96 -8.12 6.72 0.66
CA LEU A 96 -7.77 6.25 -0.68
C LEU A 96 -6.59 5.28 -0.62
N VAL A 97 -5.48 5.70 0.01
CA VAL A 97 -4.28 4.87 0.18
C VAL A 97 -4.59 3.59 0.95
N ARG A 98 -5.27 3.70 2.10
CA ARG A 98 -5.65 2.56 2.95
C ARG A 98 -6.48 1.53 2.18
N THR A 99 -7.51 2.00 1.46
CA THR A 99 -8.39 1.13 0.67
C THR A 99 -7.63 0.54 -0.51
N TYR A 100 -6.76 1.32 -1.14
CA TYR A 100 -5.95 0.88 -2.27
C TYR A 100 -4.98 -0.22 -1.90
N ILE A 101 -4.17 -0.03 -0.84
CA ILE A 101 -3.16 -1.02 -0.40
C ILE A 101 -3.87 -2.33 -0.08
N ARG A 102 -4.91 -2.27 0.76
CA ARG A 102 -5.72 -3.45 1.13
C ARG A 102 -6.51 -4.08 0.00
N SER A 103 -6.73 -3.35 -1.10
CA SER A 103 -7.33 -3.97 -2.27
C SER A 103 -6.31 -4.98 -2.81
N ARG A 104 -6.72 -6.24 -2.90
CA ARG A 104 -5.86 -7.26 -3.46
C ARG A 104 -5.77 -7.05 -4.96
N LEU A 105 -4.56 -7.10 -5.49
CA LEU A 105 -4.36 -7.42 -6.90
C LEU A 105 -4.68 -8.92 -7.05
N ASP A 106 -5.98 -9.24 -7.08
CA ASP A 106 -6.47 -10.60 -7.17
C ASP A 106 -6.24 -11.11 -8.60
N PHE A 107 -5.08 -11.72 -8.85
CA PHE A 107 -5.01 -12.71 -9.91
C PHE A 107 -5.93 -13.83 -9.50
N ALA A 108 -7.09 -13.93 -10.17
CA ALA A 108 -7.91 -15.12 -10.06
C ALA A 108 -7.02 -16.33 -10.37
N ASP A 109 -6.70 -17.10 -9.33
CA ASP A 109 -5.98 -18.36 -9.43
C ASP A 109 -6.95 -19.40 -9.99
N ASP A 110 -7.10 -19.43 -11.31
CA ASP A 110 -7.58 -20.63 -12.00
C ASP A 110 -6.35 -21.49 -12.33
N VAL A 111 -5.74 -22.03 -11.27
CA VAL A 111 -4.95 -23.26 -11.41
C VAL A 111 -5.94 -24.38 -11.77
N ASP A 112 -5.69 -25.05 -12.90
CA ASP A 112 -6.27 -26.33 -13.37
C ASP A 112 -7.36 -26.38 -14.47
N ASP A 113 -7.86 -25.27 -15.03
CA ASP A 113 -8.89 -25.38 -16.10
C ASP A 113 -8.35 -25.48 -17.56
N LEU A 114 -7.06 -25.23 -17.78
CA LEU A 114 -6.47 -25.35 -19.13
C LEU A 114 -6.14 -26.80 -19.53
N ALA A 115 -6.16 -27.75 -18.59
CA ALA A 115 -5.96 -29.16 -18.86
C ALA A 115 -7.21 -29.83 -19.47
N ASP A 116 -8.41 -29.36 -19.11
CA ASP A 116 -9.68 -29.99 -19.52
C ASP A 116 -10.16 -29.61 -20.94
N ILE A 117 -9.58 -28.60 -21.57
CA ILE A 117 -9.97 -28.19 -22.94
C ILE A 117 -9.15 -28.95 -24.02
N ARG A 118 -8.09 -29.70 -23.64
CA ARG A 118 -7.20 -30.39 -24.59
C ARG A 118 -7.24 -31.92 -24.61
N SER A 119 -8.07 -32.57 -23.80
CA SER A 119 -8.24 -34.03 -23.88
C SER A 119 -9.57 -34.43 -24.53
N PRO A 120 -9.55 -34.83 -25.81
CA PRO A 120 -10.26 -36.00 -26.23
C PRO A 120 -9.23 -37.00 -26.74
N ILE A 121 -9.08 -38.14 -26.07
CA ILE A 121 -8.75 -39.47 -26.61
C ILE A 121 -8.42 -40.35 -25.40
N SER A 122 -9.44 -41.03 -24.86
CA SER A 122 -9.33 -42.45 -24.47
C SER A 122 -10.73 -43.00 -24.21
N GLY A 123 -11.22 -43.80 -25.17
CA GLY A 123 -12.15 -44.90 -24.92
C GLY A 123 -13.62 -44.56 -24.71
N GLU A 124 -14.38 -44.34 -25.78
CA GLU A 124 -15.52 -45.18 -26.18
C GLU A 124 -16.17 -44.59 -27.44
N ILE A 125 -16.37 -45.44 -28.45
CA ILE A 125 -17.01 -45.08 -29.71
C ILE A 125 -18.50 -44.96 -29.44
N VAL A 126 -18.99 -43.73 -29.27
CA VAL A 126 -20.40 -43.40 -29.42
C VAL A 126 -20.50 -42.27 -30.44
N ASP A 127 -21.17 -42.59 -31.54
CA ASP A 127 -21.46 -41.72 -32.67
C ASP A 127 -22.23 -40.47 -32.22
N TRP A 128 -21.52 -39.36 -32.07
CA TRP A 128 -22.08 -38.01 -32.02
C TRP A 128 -21.18 -37.11 -32.86
N THR A 129 -21.69 -36.70 -34.01
CA THR A 129 -21.11 -35.60 -34.81
C THR A 129 -20.94 -34.35 -33.95
N PRO A 130 -19.71 -33.87 -33.66
CA PRO A 130 -19.52 -32.64 -32.93
C PRO A 130 -19.72 -31.45 -33.88
N GLN A 131 -20.76 -30.65 -33.65
CA GLN A 131 -20.79 -29.30 -34.21
C GLN A 131 -19.62 -28.49 -33.60
N PRO A 132 -18.73 -27.89 -34.40
CA PRO A 132 -17.68 -27.05 -33.85
C PRO A 132 -18.31 -25.79 -33.25
N ALA A 133 -18.19 -25.62 -31.94
CA ALA A 133 -18.43 -24.31 -31.33
C ALA A 133 -17.49 -23.29 -32.03
N PRO A 134 -17.99 -22.11 -32.44
CA PRO A 134 -17.20 -21.17 -33.22
C PRO A 134 -16.00 -20.72 -32.38
N GLN A 135 -14.79 -20.93 -32.90
CA GLN A 135 -13.51 -20.62 -32.25
C GLN A 135 -13.42 -19.17 -31.73
N SER A 136 -14.23 -18.26 -32.27
CA SER A 136 -14.38 -16.87 -31.80
C SER A 136 -14.97 -16.75 -30.38
N LYS A 137 -15.94 -17.60 -30.00
CA LYS A 137 -16.55 -17.57 -28.67
C LYS A 137 -15.58 -18.09 -27.60
N LEU A 138 -14.79 -19.11 -27.94
CA LEU A 138 -13.76 -19.66 -27.04
C LEU A 138 -12.61 -18.67 -26.82
N ARG A 139 -12.13 -18.00 -27.88
CA ARG A 139 -11.13 -16.94 -27.77
C ARG A 139 -11.63 -15.76 -26.93
N SER A 140 -12.86 -15.32 -27.16
CA SER A 140 -13.51 -14.30 -26.34
C SER A 140 -13.57 -14.71 -24.87
N ALA A 141 -13.97 -15.94 -24.55
CA ALA A 141 -14.04 -16.42 -23.17
C ALA A 141 -12.66 -16.46 -22.49
N ILE A 142 -11.61 -16.87 -23.19
CA ILE A 142 -10.22 -16.89 -22.69
C ILE A 142 -9.72 -15.47 -22.45
N GLU A 143 -9.98 -14.53 -23.36
CA GLU A 143 -9.60 -13.11 -23.20
C GLU A 143 -10.33 -12.47 -22.02
N HIS A 144 -11.63 -12.75 -21.84
CA HIS A 144 -12.40 -12.25 -20.69
C HIS A 144 -11.84 -12.79 -19.38
N ARG A 145 -11.48 -14.08 -19.32
CA ARG A 145 -10.81 -14.67 -18.14
C ARG A 145 -9.47 -14.00 -17.89
N HIS A 146 -8.66 -13.78 -18.92
CA HIS A 146 -7.35 -13.11 -18.79
C HIS A 146 -7.47 -11.70 -18.21
N PHE A 147 -8.40 -10.89 -18.70
CA PHE A 147 -8.63 -9.54 -18.19
C PHE A 147 -9.19 -9.55 -16.75
N ALA A 148 -10.08 -10.49 -16.45
CA ALA A 148 -10.64 -10.66 -15.10
C ALA A 148 -9.58 -11.04 -14.03
N ARG A 149 -8.37 -11.45 -14.43
CA ARG A 149 -7.24 -11.70 -13.51
C ARG A 149 -6.67 -10.41 -12.91
N ALA A 150 -7.01 -9.22 -13.39
CA ALA A 150 -6.54 -7.99 -12.78
C ALA A 150 -7.74 -7.10 -12.43
N ARG A 151 -8.22 -7.22 -11.20
CA ARG A 151 -9.31 -6.40 -10.66
C ARG A 151 -8.85 -5.48 -9.54
N SER A 152 -9.71 -4.54 -9.16
CA SER A 152 -9.52 -3.49 -8.13
C SER A 152 -8.84 -2.21 -8.62
N LEU A 153 -8.75 -1.20 -7.74
CA LEU A 153 -8.02 0.05 -8.03
C LEU A 153 -6.54 -0.18 -8.34
N ARG A 154 -5.92 -1.25 -7.82
CA ARG A 154 -4.52 -1.60 -8.13
C ARG A 154 -4.32 -2.09 -9.56
N SER A 155 -5.37 -2.54 -10.25
CA SER A 155 -5.25 -2.97 -11.65
C SER A 155 -5.26 -1.80 -12.64
N VAL A 156 -5.58 -0.57 -12.18
CA VAL A 156 -5.74 0.61 -13.04
C VAL A 156 -4.38 1.14 -13.51
N PRO A 157 -4.07 1.12 -14.82
CA PRO A 157 -2.78 1.61 -15.32
C PRO A 157 -2.61 3.12 -15.22
N TYR A 158 -3.68 3.90 -15.14
CA TYR A 158 -3.65 5.36 -15.10
C TYR A 158 -4.49 5.90 -13.94
N LEU A 159 -3.88 6.03 -12.76
CA LEU A 159 -4.51 6.63 -11.60
C LEU A 159 -3.96 8.04 -11.37
N ILE A 160 -4.81 9.06 -11.54
CA ILE A 160 -4.40 10.48 -11.52
C ILE A 160 -4.81 11.12 -10.20
N VAL A 161 -3.81 11.62 -9.46
CA VAL A 161 -3.89 12.29 -8.15
C VAL A 161 -3.14 13.63 -8.17
N SER A 162 -3.22 14.36 -9.28
CA SER A 162 -2.57 15.65 -9.49
C SER A 162 -3.35 16.83 -8.91
N ASN A 163 -2.63 17.91 -8.62
CA ASN A 163 -3.14 19.20 -8.15
C ASN A 163 -4.01 19.06 -6.89
N MET A 164 -3.48 18.34 -5.91
CA MET A 164 -4.10 18.07 -4.63
C MET A 164 -3.33 18.74 -3.49
N ALA A 165 -4.06 19.34 -2.56
CA ALA A 165 -3.48 19.77 -1.30
C ALA A 165 -3.22 18.55 -0.41
N MET A 166 -1.95 18.22 -0.16
CA MET A 166 -1.55 17.09 0.68
C MET A 166 -0.78 17.58 1.91
N THR A 167 -1.07 17.01 3.06
CA THR A 167 -0.25 17.13 4.27
C THR A 167 0.99 16.23 4.17
N ARG A 168 1.96 16.38 5.06
CA ARG A 168 3.13 15.48 5.11
C ARG A 168 2.69 14.04 5.31
N GLY A 169 1.75 13.80 6.24
CA GLY A 169 1.17 12.47 6.46
C GLY A 169 0.54 11.87 5.19
N ALA A 170 -0.22 12.66 4.43
CA ALA A 170 -0.83 12.20 3.19
C ALA A 170 0.22 11.83 2.12
N VAL A 171 1.34 12.57 2.02
CA VAL A 171 2.44 12.26 1.11
C VAL A 171 3.18 10.98 1.52
N ILE A 172 3.41 10.76 2.82
CA ILE A 172 4.00 9.53 3.35
C ILE A 172 3.14 8.31 2.98
N HIS A 173 1.83 8.42 3.13
CA HIS A 173 0.91 7.35 2.74
C HIS A 173 0.89 7.16 1.22
N LEU A 174 0.85 8.24 0.43
CA LEU A 174 0.93 8.14 -1.02
C LEU A 174 2.24 7.49 -1.50
N SER A 175 3.37 7.74 -0.83
CA SER A 175 4.64 7.12 -1.20
C SER A 175 4.59 5.59 -1.04
N SER A 176 3.94 5.09 0.02
CA SER A 176 3.69 3.65 0.22
C SER A 176 2.75 3.02 -0.81
N MET A 177 1.78 3.80 -1.28
CA MET A 177 0.89 3.40 -2.37
C MET A 177 1.68 3.23 -3.68
N MET A 178 2.65 4.10 -3.92
CA MET A 178 3.49 4.09 -5.11
C MET A 178 4.46 2.91 -5.14
N THR A 179 5.14 2.62 -4.03
CA THR A 179 6.06 1.45 -3.96
C THR A 179 5.35 0.12 -4.16
N THR A 180 4.05 0.08 -3.84
CA THR A 180 3.18 -1.09 -3.94
C THR A 180 2.58 -1.29 -5.35
N GLN A 181 2.60 -0.25 -6.20
CA GLN A 181 1.95 -0.27 -7.51
C GLN A 181 2.78 -1.00 -8.58
N LYS A 182 2.11 -1.78 -9.43
CA LYS A 182 2.75 -2.44 -10.59
C LYS A 182 2.97 -1.45 -11.73
N SER A 183 3.93 -1.76 -12.60
CA SER A 183 4.21 -0.90 -13.75
C SER A 183 2.99 -0.78 -14.67
N ARG A 184 2.90 0.36 -15.34
CA ARG A 184 1.82 0.67 -16.27
C ARG A 184 1.76 -0.36 -17.40
N GLU A 185 2.90 -0.78 -17.91
CA GLU A 185 3.03 -1.75 -19.00
C GLU A 185 2.53 -3.12 -18.57
N TYR A 186 2.87 -3.54 -17.35
CA TYR A 186 2.39 -4.78 -16.77
C TYR A 186 0.86 -4.78 -16.61
N LEU A 187 0.29 -3.71 -16.04
CA LEU A 187 -1.16 -3.58 -15.86
C LEU A 187 -1.92 -3.54 -17.19
N ARG A 188 -1.35 -2.87 -18.21
CA ARG A 188 -1.92 -2.83 -19.55
C ARG A 188 -1.99 -4.19 -20.24
N SER A 189 -1.14 -5.15 -19.85
CA SER A 189 -1.19 -6.51 -20.41
C SER A 189 -2.48 -7.26 -20.03
N PHE A 190 -3.20 -6.79 -19.00
CA PHE A 190 -4.48 -7.32 -18.55
C PHE A 190 -5.68 -6.50 -19.04
N LEU A 191 -5.51 -5.67 -20.08
CA LEU A 191 -6.59 -4.89 -20.66
C LEU A 191 -6.67 -5.08 -22.18
N PRO A 192 -7.87 -4.95 -22.77
CA PRO A 192 -8.01 -4.99 -24.23
C PRO A 192 -7.15 -3.92 -24.90
N ALA A 193 -6.51 -4.28 -26.01
CA ALA A 193 -5.81 -3.33 -26.87
C ALA A 193 -6.78 -2.21 -27.28
N GLY A 194 -6.45 -0.98 -26.91
CA GLY A 194 -7.32 0.18 -27.08
C GLY A 194 -6.56 1.41 -27.54
N LYS A 195 -7.30 2.49 -27.78
CA LYS A 195 -6.73 3.79 -28.16
C LYS A 195 -5.70 4.25 -27.12
N VAL A 196 -4.63 4.88 -27.60
CA VAL A 196 -3.58 5.45 -26.75
C VAL A 196 -4.21 6.49 -25.82
N VAL A 197 -4.05 6.25 -24.51
CA VAL A 197 -4.49 7.19 -23.48
C VAL A 197 -3.67 8.48 -23.58
N MET A 198 -4.35 9.61 -23.78
CA MET A 198 -3.71 10.92 -23.73
C MET A 198 -3.45 11.31 -22.27
N LEU A 199 -2.18 11.49 -21.94
CA LEU A 199 -1.70 11.91 -20.63
C LEU A 199 -1.31 13.40 -20.61
N PRO A 200 -1.27 14.04 -19.42
CA PRO A 200 -0.58 15.33 -19.23
C PRO A 200 0.87 15.24 -19.71
N GLN A 201 1.41 16.32 -20.29
CA GLN A 201 2.70 16.31 -20.98
C GLN A 201 3.86 15.88 -20.05
N GLU A 202 3.76 16.25 -18.78
CA GLU A 202 4.70 15.94 -17.69
C GLU A 202 4.67 14.45 -17.30
N ALA A 203 3.54 13.77 -17.54
CA ALA A 203 3.32 12.37 -17.24
C ALA A 203 3.54 11.42 -18.43
N ARG A 204 3.78 11.97 -19.64
CA ARG A 204 4.01 11.20 -20.88
C ARG A 204 5.36 10.49 -20.90
N ASN A 205 6.39 11.12 -20.32
CA ASN A 205 7.77 10.63 -20.38
C ASN A 205 8.16 9.73 -19.20
N VAL A 206 7.23 9.48 -18.27
CA VAL A 206 7.47 8.61 -17.12
C VAL A 206 6.43 7.49 -17.10
N CYS A 207 6.88 6.24 -17.17
CA CYS A 207 6.06 5.01 -17.18
C CYS A 207 5.40 4.74 -15.82
N ARG A 208 4.73 5.74 -15.24
CA ARG A 208 4.14 5.67 -13.89
C ARG A 208 2.68 5.30 -13.97
N SER A 209 2.27 4.30 -13.21
CA SER A 209 0.85 4.00 -13.12
C SER A 209 0.08 5.04 -12.28
N ILE A 210 0.71 5.56 -11.23
CA ILE A 210 0.18 6.67 -10.42
C ILE A 210 0.79 8.00 -10.90
N ILE A 211 -0.07 8.93 -11.29
CA ILE A 211 0.29 10.24 -11.83
C ILE A 211 -0.03 11.30 -10.78
N TRP A 212 1.01 11.85 -10.15
CA TRP A 212 0.90 12.84 -9.09
C TRP A 212 1.40 14.24 -9.51
N LEU A 213 1.71 14.48 -10.79
CA LEU A 213 2.11 15.80 -11.27
C LEU A 213 1.01 16.39 -12.16
N PRO A 214 0.78 17.73 -12.12
CA PRO A 214 1.46 18.73 -11.28
C PRO A 214 1.01 18.67 -9.80
N ASN A 215 1.85 19.12 -8.88
CA ASN A 215 1.53 19.28 -7.45
C ASN A 215 2.45 20.35 -6.85
N ASP A 216 2.17 21.60 -7.20
CA ASP A 216 3.08 22.72 -6.96
C ASP A 216 3.20 23.10 -5.48
N THR A 217 2.21 22.72 -4.66
CA THR A 217 2.20 22.94 -3.22
C THR A 217 3.18 22.05 -2.44
N LEU A 218 3.73 21.00 -3.06
CA LEU A 218 4.69 20.11 -2.41
C LEU A 218 6.06 20.79 -2.26
N THR A 219 6.64 20.69 -1.07
CA THR A 219 8.03 21.10 -0.81
C THR A 219 9.02 20.19 -1.56
N SER A 220 10.27 20.63 -1.71
CA SER A 220 11.32 19.84 -2.39
C SER A 220 11.50 18.44 -1.78
N GLN A 221 11.51 18.34 -0.45
CA GLN A 221 11.66 17.08 0.28
C GLN A 221 10.48 16.12 0.04
N LEU A 222 9.25 16.63 0.02
CA LEU A 222 8.06 15.82 -0.26
C LEU A 222 8.06 15.30 -1.70
N ARG A 223 8.50 16.11 -2.66
CA ARG A 223 8.67 15.67 -4.06
C ARG A 223 9.77 14.63 -4.18
N GLU A 224 10.88 14.80 -3.47
CA GLU A 224 11.99 13.86 -3.43
C GLU A 224 11.55 12.49 -2.93
N LEU A 225 10.77 12.43 -1.84
CA LEU A 225 10.19 11.18 -1.33
C LEU A 225 9.34 10.46 -2.40
N LEU A 226 8.45 11.18 -3.09
CA LEU A 226 7.62 10.60 -4.17
C LEU A 226 8.45 10.15 -5.39
N HIS A 227 9.55 10.85 -5.69
CA HIS A 227 10.50 10.43 -6.72
C HIS A 227 11.27 9.16 -6.32
N CYS A 228 11.73 9.04 -5.08
CA CYS A 228 12.33 7.83 -4.55
C CYS A 228 11.34 6.65 -4.60
N ALA A 229 10.10 6.85 -4.14
CA ALA A 229 9.04 5.84 -4.18
C ALA A 229 8.74 5.35 -5.61
N THR A 230 8.65 6.29 -6.57
CA THR A 230 8.50 5.93 -7.99
C THR A 230 9.65 5.04 -8.46
N THR A 231 10.88 5.46 -8.15
CA THR A 231 12.09 4.79 -8.64
C THR A 231 12.18 3.36 -8.10
N LEU A 232 11.72 3.13 -6.86
CA LEU A 232 11.61 1.80 -6.26
C LEU A 232 10.52 0.94 -6.94
N ALA A 233 9.38 1.54 -7.29
CA ALA A 233 8.29 0.83 -7.98
C ALA A 233 8.74 0.32 -9.37
N ASP A 234 9.45 1.15 -10.14
CA ASP A 234 9.95 0.80 -11.48
C ASP A 234 11.01 -0.33 -11.45
N GLN A 235 11.72 -0.49 -10.32
CA GLN A 235 12.81 -1.45 -10.16
C GLN A 235 12.37 -2.80 -9.60
N THR A 236 11.12 -2.93 -9.15
CA THR A 236 10.60 -4.20 -8.63
C THR A 236 10.60 -5.24 -9.77
N PRO A 237 11.25 -6.41 -9.62
CA PRO A 237 11.49 -7.37 -10.71
C PRO A 237 10.22 -8.09 -11.13
N GLY A 238 9.39 -7.38 -11.89
CA GLY A 238 8.40 -7.90 -12.82
C GLY A 238 8.37 -7.07 -14.12
N CYS A 239 9.32 -6.14 -14.28
CA CYS A 239 9.25 -5.06 -15.28
C CYS A 239 10.49 -4.92 -16.19
N SER A 240 11.44 -5.84 -16.18
CA SER A 240 12.52 -5.82 -17.18
C SER A 240 13.08 -7.23 -17.41
N SER A 241 13.22 -7.57 -18.70
CA SER A 241 13.64 -8.84 -19.31
C SER A 241 12.73 -10.06 -19.11
N ASP A 242 11.76 -10.24 -20.00
CA ASP A 242 11.75 -11.36 -20.97
C ASP A 242 10.55 -11.21 -21.94
N VAL A 243 10.65 -10.26 -22.86
CA VAL A 243 10.03 -10.46 -24.18
C VAL A 243 11.01 -11.34 -24.95
N SER A 244 10.97 -12.64 -24.68
CA SER A 244 11.51 -13.66 -25.56
C SER A 244 10.72 -14.94 -25.38
N GLY A 245 9.68 -15.06 -26.21
CA GLY A 245 9.37 -16.27 -26.93
C GLY A 245 9.02 -17.54 -26.16
N ASN A 246 7.80 -18.02 -26.43
CA ASN A 246 7.50 -19.43 -26.66
C ASN A 246 7.75 -20.35 -25.45
N GLU A 247 6.69 -20.74 -24.75
CA GLU A 247 6.70 -21.77 -23.70
C GLU A 247 7.14 -23.19 -24.15
N TRP A 248 7.66 -23.35 -25.37
CA TRP A 248 8.13 -24.63 -25.94
C TRP A 248 9.62 -24.94 -25.66
N PHE A 249 10.43 -24.01 -25.15
CA PHE A 249 11.91 -24.19 -25.02
C PHE A 249 12.47 -24.29 -23.59
N ARG A 250 11.67 -24.65 -22.58
CA ARG A 250 12.18 -24.78 -21.19
C ARG A 250 13.07 -26.01 -20.90
N THR A 251 13.46 -26.80 -21.90
CA THR A 251 14.27 -28.03 -21.71
C THR A 251 15.77 -27.89 -22.03
N LEU A 252 16.30 -26.67 -22.22
CA LEU A 252 17.75 -26.48 -22.36
C LEU A 252 18.39 -25.89 -21.09
N PRO A 253 19.53 -26.42 -20.60
CA PRO A 253 20.26 -25.85 -19.49
C PRO A 253 20.72 -24.43 -19.84
N SER A 254 20.26 -23.44 -19.08
CA SER A 254 20.68 -22.05 -19.24
C SER A 254 22.19 -21.94 -18.98
N PRO A 255 22.97 -21.23 -19.82
CA PRO A 255 24.41 -21.09 -19.62
C PRO A 255 24.71 -20.37 -18.31
N LYS A 256 25.73 -20.85 -17.58
CA LYS A 256 26.17 -20.23 -16.31
C LYS A 256 26.47 -18.74 -16.55
N PRO A 257 25.94 -17.81 -15.74
CA PRO A 257 26.12 -16.39 -15.97
C PRO A 257 27.62 -16.04 -15.92
N ASN A 258 28.07 -15.27 -16.91
CA ASN A 258 29.47 -14.82 -16.99
C ASN A 258 29.80 -13.86 -15.83
N GLN A 259 31.10 -13.65 -15.58
CA GLN A 259 31.59 -12.85 -14.46
C GLN A 259 31.05 -11.39 -14.48
N ARG A 260 30.91 -10.80 -15.67
CA ARG A 260 30.32 -9.45 -15.84
C ARG A 260 28.84 -9.41 -15.42
N ALA A 261 28.07 -10.44 -15.71
CA ALA A 261 26.66 -10.52 -15.28
C ALA A 261 26.54 -10.59 -13.75
N ARG A 262 27.49 -11.27 -13.08
CA ARG A 262 27.56 -11.31 -11.61
C ARG A 262 27.93 -9.96 -11.01
N GLU A 263 28.93 -9.27 -11.58
CA GLU A 263 29.33 -7.92 -11.16
C GLU A 263 28.21 -6.90 -11.35
N ASN A 264 27.50 -6.95 -12.48
CA ASN A 264 26.33 -6.09 -12.73
C ASN A 264 25.19 -6.36 -11.75
N CYS A 265 24.94 -7.63 -11.40
CA CYS A 265 23.93 -8.01 -10.41
C CYS A 265 24.28 -7.46 -9.01
N LEU A 266 25.55 -7.55 -8.61
CA LEU A 266 26.01 -6.97 -7.33
C LEU A 266 25.87 -5.44 -7.31
N LEU A 267 26.27 -4.75 -8.40
CA LEU A 267 26.11 -3.30 -8.51
C LEU A 267 24.64 -2.87 -8.47
N GLN A 268 23.76 -3.64 -9.14
CA GLN A 268 22.32 -3.40 -9.11
C GLN A 268 21.75 -3.60 -7.70
N SER A 269 22.17 -4.65 -6.99
CA SER A 269 21.76 -4.90 -5.61
C SER A 269 22.21 -3.80 -4.64
N VAL A 270 23.46 -3.33 -4.77
CA VAL A 270 23.98 -2.21 -3.95
C VAL A 270 23.22 -0.92 -4.25
N PHE A 271 22.95 -0.63 -5.53
CA PHE A 271 22.18 0.55 -5.92
C PHE A 271 20.75 0.51 -5.39
N GLN A 272 20.08 -0.66 -5.47
CA GLN A 272 18.74 -0.88 -4.90
C GLN A 272 18.73 -0.70 -3.38
N SER A 273 19.73 -1.27 -2.69
CA SER A 273 19.88 -1.11 -1.23
C SER A 273 20.03 0.37 -0.84
N ASN A 274 20.87 1.12 -1.57
CA ASN A 274 21.06 2.55 -1.32
C ASN A 274 19.77 3.36 -1.54
N ARG A 275 18.99 3.06 -2.58
CA ARG A 275 17.70 3.73 -2.85
C ARG A 275 16.64 3.38 -1.81
N HIS A 276 16.60 2.14 -1.35
CA HIS A 276 15.68 1.72 -0.29
C HIS A 276 16.03 2.42 1.03
N PHE A 277 17.32 2.50 1.35
CA PHE A 277 17.82 3.24 2.51
C PHE A 277 17.49 4.73 2.44
N GLU A 278 17.71 5.37 1.28
CA GLU A 278 17.35 6.77 1.05
C GLU A 278 15.84 7.02 1.26
N TYR A 279 14.99 6.14 0.71
CA TYR A 279 13.55 6.20 0.90
C TYR A 279 13.14 6.06 2.37
N GLU A 280 13.72 5.08 3.10
CA GLU A 280 13.44 4.89 4.52
C GLU A 280 13.86 6.09 5.36
N LEU A 281 15.05 6.65 5.11
CA LEU A 281 15.58 7.79 5.83
C LEU A 281 14.71 9.05 5.61
N LEU A 282 14.34 9.32 4.35
CA LEU A 282 13.44 10.42 4.00
C LEU A 282 12.06 10.23 4.64
N THR A 283 11.51 9.01 4.61
CA THR A 283 10.23 8.70 5.25
C THR A 283 10.28 9.03 6.74
N LYS A 284 11.29 8.55 7.46
CA LYS A 284 11.43 8.80 8.91
C LYS A 284 11.57 10.28 9.23
N LYS A 285 12.38 11.00 8.44
CA LYS A 285 12.55 12.46 8.60
C LYS A 285 11.22 13.19 8.42
N ILE A 286 10.49 12.88 7.35
CA ILE A 286 9.20 13.54 7.05
C ILE A 286 8.13 13.14 8.08
N VAL A 287 8.16 11.91 8.59
CA VAL A 287 7.27 11.48 9.70
C VAL A 287 7.55 12.31 10.94
N LEU A 288 8.81 12.52 11.32
CA LEU A 288 9.15 13.36 12.48
C LEU A 288 8.61 14.79 12.31
N GLU A 289 8.84 15.39 11.14
CA GLU A 289 8.30 16.73 10.83
C GLU A 289 6.76 16.77 10.81
N ALA A 290 6.11 15.69 10.37
CA ALA A 290 4.65 15.57 10.40
C ALA A 290 4.12 15.45 11.83
N LEU A 291 4.77 14.65 12.68
CA LEU A 291 4.42 14.52 14.10
C LEU A 291 4.59 15.85 14.84
N GLU A 292 5.63 16.62 14.51
CA GLU A 292 5.88 17.96 15.06
C GLU A 292 4.84 18.99 14.61
N ALA A 293 4.55 19.06 13.31
CA ALA A 293 3.73 20.12 12.75
C ALA A 293 2.22 19.82 12.77
N GLU A 294 1.83 18.56 12.58
CA GLU A 294 0.44 18.12 12.35
C GLU A 294 -0.08 17.27 13.51
N GLY A 295 0.81 16.63 14.27
CA GLY A 295 0.48 15.73 15.36
C GLY A 295 -0.03 14.36 14.91
N VAL A 296 -0.15 13.44 15.86
CA VAL A 296 -0.58 12.05 15.64
C VAL A 296 -2.01 11.95 15.08
N ASN A 297 -2.87 12.91 15.39
CA ASN A 297 -4.29 12.90 15.01
C ASN A 297 -4.52 13.18 13.52
N ASN A 298 -3.50 13.62 12.78
CA ASN A 298 -3.62 13.87 11.34
C ASN A 298 -3.51 12.59 10.50
N SER A 299 -3.20 11.45 11.13
CA SER A 299 -3.11 10.12 10.50
C SER A 299 -4.00 9.15 11.29
N GLU A 300 -5.00 8.56 10.65
CA GLU A 300 -5.82 7.52 11.28
C GLU A 300 -4.95 6.34 11.73
N LEU A 301 -3.94 5.98 10.95
CA LEU A 301 -2.98 4.92 11.28
C LEU A 301 -2.25 5.22 12.60
N TRP A 302 -1.67 6.42 12.72
CA TRP A 302 -0.88 6.79 13.89
C TRP A 302 -1.76 6.97 15.12
N CYS A 303 -2.92 7.60 14.95
CA CYS A 303 -3.92 7.76 16.01
C CYS A 303 -4.42 6.41 16.53
N ALA A 304 -4.74 5.46 15.64
CA ALA A 304 -5.13 4.12 16.04
C ALA A 304 -4.01 3.39 16.79
N ALA A 305 -2.77 3.48 16.30
CA ALA A 305 -1.61 2.85 16.95
C ALA A 305 -1.37 3.39 18.37
N VAL A 306 -1.40 4.71 18.54
CA VAL A 306 -1.19 5.35 19.86
C VAL A 306 -2.36 5.10 20.82
N ASN A 307 -3.61 5.13 20.34
CA ASN A 307 -4.77 4.80 21.16
C ASN A 307 -4.73 3.33 21.62
N MET A 308 -4.34 2.43 20.72
CA MET A 308 -4.17 1.01 21.03
C MET A 308 -3.03 0.79 22.03
N LEU A 309 -1.90 1.50 21.89
CA LEU A 309 -0.81 1.48 22.87
C LEU A 309 -1.28 1.93 24.25
N ALA A 310 -1.98 3.05 24.34
CA ALA A 310 -2.45 3.60 25.61
C ALA A 310 -3.40 2.62 26.35
N LYS A 311 -4.37 2.04 25.63
CA LYS A 311 -5.28 1.04 26.22
C LYS A 311 -4.58 -0.29 26.48
N GLY A 312 -3.69 -0.72 25.60
CA GLY A 312 -2.86 -1.89 25.76
C GLY A 312 -2.05 -1.81 27.05
N ARG A 313 -1.38 -0.68 27.32
CA ARG A 313 -0.62 -0.47 28.55
C ARG A 313 -1.48 -0.55 29.80
N ALA A 314 -2.66 0.06 29.78
CA ALA A 314 -3.57 0.02 30.93
C ALA A 314 -3.95 -1.43 31.34
N VAL A 315 -3.97 -2.34 30.36
CA VAL A 315 -4.37 -3.74 30.57
C VAL A 315 -3.16 -4.68 30.71
N MET A 316 -2.05 -4.40 30.07
CA MET A 316 -0.87 -5.27 30.07
C MET A 316 0.06 -4.99 31.24
N ILE A 317 0.13 -3.74 31.71
CA ILE A 317 1.11 -3.30 32.69
C ILE A 317 0.45 -3.21 34.08
N ASP A 318 0.98 -3.98 35.04
CA ASP A 318 0.59 -3.88 36.45
C ASP A 318 1.68 -3.21 37.26
N ASP A 319 1.36 -2.16 38.03
CA ASP A 319 2.31 -1.41 38.87
C ASP A 319 3.15 -2.32 39.80
N LYS A 320 2.62 -3.50 40.14
CA LYS A 320 3.31 -4.54 40.92
C LYS A 320 4.54 -5.13 40.23
N HIS A 321 4.62 -5.05 38.91
CA HIS A 321 5.72 -5.55 38.08
C HIS A 321 6.66 -4.44 37.59
N ARG A 322 6.52 -3.21 38.12
CA ARG A 322 7.39 -2.09 37.77
C ARG A 322 8.83 -2.43 38.16
N PRO A 323 9.80 -2.41 37.22
CA PRO A 323 11.20 -2.56 37.56
C PRO A 323 11.61 -1.45 38.53
N THR A 324 12.21 -1.81 39.68
CA THR A 324 12.87 -0.84 40.55
C THR A 324 14.05 -0.25 39.79
N LEU A 325 13.87 0.94 39.22
CA LEU A 325 14.92 1.70 38.54
C LEU A 325 16.08 1.96 39.52
N GLN A 326 17.20 1.25 39.35
CA GLN A 326 18.48 1.73 39.86
C GLN A 326 18.94 2.88 38.95
N PRO A 327 19.28 4.06 39.49
CA PRO A 327 19.74 5.17 38.68
C PRO A 327 21.10 4.81 38.04
N LEU A 328 21.08 4.50 36.75
CA LEU A 328 22.30 4.30 35.96
C LEU A 328 22.90 5.66 35.63
N SER A 329 24.03 5.99 36.26
CA SER A 329 24.89 7.10 35.88
C SER A 329 25.58 6.77 34.54
N VAL A 330 25.13 7.37 33.44
CA VAL A 330 25.79 7.21 32.14
C VAL A 330 27.00 8.17 32.06
N PRO A 331 28.23 7.69 31.78
CA PRO A 331 29.38 8.57 31.59
C PRO A 331 29.29 9.32 30.25
N GLN A 332 29.25 10.65 30.31
CA GLN A 332 29.19 11.59 29.17
C GLN A 332 30.39 11.53 28.20
N THR A 333 31.37 10.65 28.43
CA THR A 333 32.66 10.64 27.74
C THR A 333 32.71 9.78 26.46
N ALA A 334 31.67 9.00 26.14
CA ALA A 334 31.65 8.17 24.93
C ALA A 334 31.26 8.95 23.65
N LEU A 335 30.47 10.02 23.76
CA LEU A 335 29.97 10.80 22.62
C LEU A 335 31.04 11.72 22.00
N THR A 336 32.07 12.12 22.76
CA THR A 336 33.02 13.15 22.33
C THR A 336 34.20 12.62 21.50
N ARG A 337 34.44 11.30 21.48
CA ARG A 337 35.68 10.72 20.91
C ARG A 337 35.59 10.33 19.42
N TYR A 338 34.40 10.19 18.83
CA TYR A 338 34.23 9.58 17.49
C TYR A 338 33.62 10.47 16.38
N MET A 339 33.30 11.74 16.66
CA MET A 339 32.75 12.66 15.64
C MET A 339 33.69 13.25 14.57
N PRO A 340 35.05 13.24 14.64
CA PRO A 340 35.85 14.01 13.67
C PRO A 340 35.98 13.42 12.25
N GLU A 341 35.89 12.10 12.07
CA GLU A 341 36.21 11.46 10.77
C GLU A 341 35.01 11.37 9.80
N PHE A 342 33.78 11.33 10.33
CA PHE A 342 32.55 11.22 9.55
C PHE A 342 32.18 12.52 8.81
N ASN A 343 32.48 13.67 9.43
CA ASN A 343 32.17 15.01 8.89
C ASN A 343 33.01 15.40 7.65
N ARG A 344 34.00 14.56 7.29
CA ARG A 344 34.97 14.86 6.23
C ARG A 344 34.53 14.39 4.83
N ASN A 345 33.62 13.41 4.73
CA ASN A 345 33.24 12.79 3.45
C ASN A 345 31.85 13.18 2.94
N PHE A 346 30.92 13.62 3.80
CA PHE A 346 29.56 14.03 3.39
C PHE A 346 29.01 15.16 4.29
N PRO A 347 29.40 16.43 4.06
CA PRO A 347 29.04 17.56 4.92
C PRO A 347 27.57 18.02 4.80
N GLU A 348 26.83 17.59 3.78
CA GLU A 348 25.44 18.01 3.53
C GLU A 348 24.37 17.02 4.07
N LEU A 349 24.78 15.81 4.46
CA LEU A 349 23.92 14.78 5.03
C LEU A 349 24.38 14.56 6.47
N GLY A 350 23.79 15.33 7.39
CA GLY A 350 24.05 15.20 8.83
C GLY A 350 24.08 13.74 9.27
N SER A 351 25.07 13.42 10.11
CA SER A 351 25.33 12.12 10.70
C SER A 351 24.07 11.34 11.05
N ASP A 352 23.96 10.10 10.56
CA ASP A 352 22.99 9.10 11.03
C ASP A 352 23.39 8.61 12.44
N PRO A 353 22.75 9.08 13.52
CA PRO A 353 23.02 8.65 14.88
C PRO A 353 22.30 7.33 15.21
N TRP A 354 21.45 6.81 14.30
CA TRP A 354 20.49 5.76 14.59
C TRP A 354 21.06 4.36 14.46
N SER A 355 22.07 4.14 13.61
CA SER A 355 22.76 2.86 13.50
C SER A 355 23.48 2.46 14.80
N LEU A 356 24.08 3.42 15.50
CA LEU A 356 24.76 3.22 16.79
C LEU A 356 23.80 3.05 17.98
N MET A 357 22.60 3.64 17.91
CA MET A 357 21.56 3.42 18.93
C MET A 357 20.94 2.02 18.82
N LYS A 358 20.78 1.46 17.62
CA LYS A 358 20.23 0.10 17.44
C LYS A 358 21.02 -0.95 18.23
N ASP A 359 22.35 -0.85 18.26
CA ASP A 359 23.21 -1.80 18.97
C ASP A 359 23.18 -1.61 20.50
N GLN A 360 23.02 -0.38 20.99
CA GLN A 360 22.84 -0.12 22.44
C GLN A 360 21.45 -0.54 22.94
N PHE A 361 20.39 -0.35 22.16
CA PHE A 361 19.05 -0.83 22.50
C PHE A 361 18.97 -2.36 22.52
N ALA A 362 19.66 -3.03 21.60
CA ALA A 362 19.79 -4.49 21.62
C ALA A 362 20.52 -5.00 22.88
N LEU A 363 21.55 -4.28 23.34
CA LEU A 363 22.28 -4.63 24.58
C LEU A 363 21.47 -4.36 25.86
N LEU A 364 20.61 -3.33 25.89
CA LEU A 364 19.72 -3.04 27.02
C LEU A 364 18.52 -4.00 27.11
N SER A 365 18.10 -4.59 25.99
CA SER A 365 17.05 -5.62 25.95
C SER A 365 17.49 -6.98 26.52
N ALA A 366 18.78 -7.18 26.79
CA ALA A 366 19.34 -8.45 27.23
C ALA A 366 19.45 -8.63 28.76
N SER A 367 19.03 -7.65 29.57
CA SER A 367 19.17 -7.72 31.04
C SER A 367 17.84 -7.64 31.80
N SER A 368 16.95 -8.60 31.56
CA SER A 368 16.02 -9.08 32.59
C SER A 368 15.52 -10.48 32.20
N GLY A 369 15.96 -11.49 32.93
CA GLY A 369 15.64 -12.91 32.69
C GLY A 369 14.25 -13.32 33.17
N GLU A 370 13.22 -12.50 32.94
CA GLU A 370 11.83 -12.91 33.19
C GLU A 370 11.13 -13.18 31.86
N SER A 371 10.54 -14.37 31.74
CA SER A 371 9.77 -14.77 30.56
C SER A 371 8.68 -13.74 30.26
N PRO A 372 8.48 -13.32 28.99
CA PRO A 372 7.41 -12.40 28.65
C PRO A 372 6.09 -12.98 29.15
N GLN A 373 5.39 -12.20 29.98
CA GLN A 373 4.14 -12.59 30.61
C GLN A 373 3.15 -12.99 29.49
N LYS A 374 2.97 -14.29 29.27
CA LYS A 374 2.19 -14.82 28.14
C LYS A 374 0.70 -14.44 28.21
N ASN A 375 0.25 -14.03 29.39
CA ASN A 375 -1.13 -13.65 29.67
C ASN A 375 -1.13 -12.20 30.18
N GLY A 376 -2.01 -11.35 29.66
CA GLY A 376 -2.22 -9.99 30.18
C GLY A 376 -2.89 -10.00 31.56
N ARG A 377 -3.25 -8.83 32.09
CA ARG A 377 -4.06 -8.77 33.32
C ARG A 377 -5.33 -9.63 33.15
N PHE A 378 -5.84 -10.14 34.27
CA PHE A 378 -7.05 -10.99 34.32
C PHE A 378 -6.92 -12.37 33.66
N GLY A 379 -5.69 -12.82 33.33
CA GLY A 379 -5.44 -14.19 32.89
C GLY A 379 -5.92 -14.52 31.47
N LEU A 380 -6.30 -13.50 30.68
CA LEU A 380 -6.68 -13.68 29.29
C LEU A 380 -5.44 -13.77 28.38
N PRO A 381 -5.48 -14.60 27.32
CA PRO A 381 -4.44 -14.64 26.31
C PRO A 381 -4.26 -13.29 25.60
N LEU A 382 -3.04 -13.03 25.13
CA LEU A 382 -2.69 -11.79 24.43
C LEU A 382 -3.58 -11.54 23.20
N GLU A 383 -3.93 -12.59 22.47
CA GLU A 383 -4.79 -12.53 21.27
C GLU A 383 -6.21 -12.05 21.62
N VAL A 384 -6.72 -12.48 22.77
CA VAL A 384 -8.04 -12.07 23.26
C VAL A 384 -7.99 -10.59 23.64
N TRP A 385 -6.95 -10.17 24.36
CA TRP A 385 -6.76 -8.76 24.69
C TRP A 385 -6.58 -7.88 23.47
N CYS A 386 -5.79 -8.33 22.50
CA CYS A 386 -5.58 -7.66 21.22
C CYS A 386 -6.92 -7.36 20.54
N ARG A 387 -7.79 -8.37 20.40
CA ARG A 387 -9.11 -8.21 19.80
C ARG A 387 -10.01 -7.25 20.59
N ILE A 388 -10.06 -7.38 21.92
CA ILE A 388 -10.87 -6.50 22.79
C ILE A 388 -10.41 -5.05 22.66
N VAL A 389 -9.10 -4.81 22.74
CA VAL A 389 -8.54 -3.45 22.64
C VAL A 389 -8.77 -2.89 21.24
N ALA A 390 -8.48 -3.66 20.20
CA ALA A 390 -8.68 -3.25 18.81
C ALA A 390 -10.13 -2.87 18.52
N GLU A 391 -11.10 -3.63 19.02
CA GLU A 391 -12.52 -3.30 18.95
C GLU A 391 -12.84 -2.01 19.71
N ALA A 392 -12.34 -1.87 20.93
CA ALA A 392 -12.57 -0.72 21.80
C ALA A 392 -11.91 0.59 21.30
N VAL A 393 -10.96 0.53 20.37
CA VAL A 393 -10.37 1.72 19.71
C VAL A 393 -10.80 1.88 18.25
N GLY A 394 -11.59 0.96 17.70
CA GLY A 394 -11.97 0.97 16.29
C GLY A 394 -10.81 0.69 15.32
N ALA A 395 -9.78 -0.04 15.75
CA ALA A 395 -8.56 -0.28 14.97
C ALA A 395 -8.72 -1.36 13.88
N GLN A 396 -9.78 -2.17 13.90
CA GLN A 396 -9.96 -3.33 13.03
C GLN A 396 -9.90 -2.98 11.54
N ASN A 397 -10.38 -1.79 11.18
CA ASN A 397 -10.36 -1.29 9.81
C ASN A 397 -9.21 -0.30 9.56
N VAL A 398 -8.22 -0.18 10.44
CA VAL A 398 -7.09 0.77 10.29
C VAL A 398 -5.74 0.05 10.43
N LEU A 399 -5.59 -0.80 11.44
CA LEU A 399 -4.38 -1.58 11.71
C LEU A 399 -4.57 -3.03 11.23
N THR A 400 -3.53 -3.62 10.63
CA THR A 400 -3.51 -5.06 10.32
C THR A 400 -3.44 -5.88 11.61
N ASP A 401 -3.88 -7.15 11.57
CA ASP A 401 -3.78 -8.05 12.73
C ASP A 401 -2.33 -8.17 13.24
N GLN A 402 -1.35 -8.10 12.33
CA GLN A 402 0.06 -8.06 12.66
C GLN A 402 0.43 -6.77 13.41
N GLN A 403 0.07 -5.60 12.90
CA GLN A 403 0.32 -4.32 13.57
C GLN A 403 -0.33 -4.28 14.96
N GLN A 404 -1.59 -4.71 15.06
CA GLN A 404 -2.33 -4.82 16.32
C GLN A 404 -1.57 -5.69 17.33
N MET A 405 -1.09 -6.87 16.90
CA MET A 405 -0.33 -7.77 17.76
C MET A 405 1.02 -7.18 18.19
N GLN A 406 1.74 -6.51 17.29
CA GLN A 406 3.00 -5.85 17.61
C GLN A 406 2.79 -4.71 18.62
N ILE A 407 1.72 -3.94 18.49
CA ILE A 407 1.37 -2.89 19.47
C ILE A 407 1.09 -3.51 20.84
N MET A 408 0.34 -4.61 20.91
CA MET A 408 0.07 -5.27 22.21
C MET A 408 1.33 -5.84 22.86
N ARG A 409 2.28 -6.37 22.06
CA ARG A 409 3.59 -6.81 22.56
C ARG A 409 4.41 -5.64 23.08
N TYR A 410 4.49 -4.56 22.30
CA TYR A 410 5.17 -3.34 22.70
C TYR A 410 4.56 -2.75 23.98
N ALA A 411 3.23 -2.74 24.07
CA ALA A 411 2.48 -2.23 25.22
C ALA A 411 2.70 -3.05 26.50
N GLY A 412 3.14 -4.31 26.41
CA GLY A 412 3.46 -5.15 27.56
C GLY A 412 4.93 -5.11 27.99
N ASP A 413 5.80 -4.45 27.24
CA ASP A 413 7.24 -4.40 27.52
C ASP A 413 7.61 -3.19 28.39
N TRP A 414 8.02 -3.46 29.64
CA TRP A 414 8.45 -2.44 30.60
C TRP A 414 9.71 -1.68 30.16
N ASN A 415 10.60 -2.29 29.36
CA ASN A 415 11.82 -1.63 28.93
C ASN A 415 11.51 -0.47 27.99
N THR A 416 10.46 -0.61 27.16
CA THR A 416 10.00 0.47 26.27
C THR A 416 9.58 1.72 27.05
N LEU A 417 8.84 1.56 28.14
CA LEU A 417 8.44 2.66 29.01
C LEU A 417 9.62 3.43 29.58
N THR A 418 10.71 2.76 29.96
CA THR A 418 11.86 3.44 30.57
C THR A 418 12.63 4.32 29.58
N GLY A 419 12.67 3.93 28.30
CA GLY A 419 13.31 4.71 27.23
C GLY A 419 12.45 5.89 26.74
N GLU A 420 11.13 5.78 26.79
CA GLU A 420 10.22 6.82 26.29
C GLU A 420 10.23 8.12 27.12
N TRP A 421 10.58 8.05 28.40
CA TRP A 421 10.53 9.21 29.30
C TRP A 421 11.68 10.20 29.09
N GLN A 422 12.63 9.90 28.20
CA GLN A 422 13.85 10.69 28.02
C GLN A 422 13.79 11.71 26.87
N ASN A 423 12.80 11.66 25.97
CA ASN A 423 12.62 12.61 24.86
C ASN A 423 11.12 12.80 24.53
N GLU A 424 10.66 13.98 24.08
CA GLU A 424 9.21 14.22 23.93
C GLU A 424 8.60 13.69 22.61
N LEU A 425 9.33 13.69 21.49
CA LEU A 425 8.80 13.29 20.17
C LEU A 425 9.53 12.11 19.53
N GLN A 426 10.82 11.94 19.87
CA GLN A 426 11.64 10.82 19.44
C GLN A 426 11.06 9.44 19.83
N PRO A 427 10.37 9.26 20.97
CA PRO A 427 9.79 7.97 21.30
C PRO A 427 8.59 7.59 20.44
N LEU A 428 7.82 8.56 19.93
CA LEU A 428 6.68 8.28 19.04
C LEU A 428 7.15 7.73 17.70
N LEU A 429 8.20 8.31 17.11
CA LEU A 429 8.78 7.77 15.87
C LEU A 429 9.33 6.35 16.09
N VAL A 430 10.06 6.13 17.19
CA VAL A 430 10.60 4.81 17.55
C VAL A 430 9.49 3.78 17.75
N PHE A 431 8.41 4.17 18.44
CA PHE A 431 7.23 3.33 18.60
C PHE A 431 6.59 2.98 17.26
N LEU A 432 6.25 3.98 16.45
CA LEU A 432 5.59 3.78 15.15
C LEU A 432 6.47 2.94 14.20
N GLU A 433 7.79 3.09 14.24
CA GLU A 433 8.72 2.24 13.50
C GLU A 433 8.68 0.79 14.03
N ALA A 434 8.79 0.59 15.34
CA ALA A 434 8.81 -0.72 15.97
C ALA A 434 7.53 -1.53 15.70
N VAL A 435 6.38 -0.86 15.62
CA VAL A 435 5.09 -1.49 15.34
C VAL A 435 4.67 -1.42 13.86
N GLN A 436 5.58 -1.01 12.97
CA GLN A 436 5.36 -0.94 11.53
C GLN A 436 4.14 -0.07 11.14
N CYS A 437 3.94 1.05 11.83
CA CYS A 437 2.84 1.99 11.64
C CYS A 437 3.28 3.34 11.06
N LEU A 438 4.46 3.42 10.41
CA LEU A 438 4.89 4.64 9.71
C LEU A 438 4.03 4.92 8.46
N THR A 439 3.75 3.86 7.69
CA THR A 439 2.91 3.87 6.49
C THR A 439 1.93 2.70 6.53
N TYR A 440 0.90 2.73 5.68
CA TYR A 440 0.12 1.53 5.40
C TYR A 440 0.97 0.47 4.68
N SER A 441 0.68 -0.79 4.94
CA SER A 441 1.30 -1.96 4.30
C SER A 441 0.23 -3.04 4.04
N ASP A 442 0.51 -3.90 3.06
CA ASP A 442 -0.32 -5.07 2.71
C ASP A 442 -0.41 -6.10 3.85
#